data_AF-A0A2N3FDS8-F1
#
_entry.id   AF-A0A2N3FDS8-F1
#
_cell.length_a   1.000
_cell.length_b   1.000
_cell.length_c   1.000
_cell.angle_alpha   90.00
_cell.angle_beta   90.00
_cell.angle_gamma   90.00
#
_symmetry.space_group_name_H-M   'P 1'
#
loop_
_entity.id
_entity.type
_entity.pdbx_description
1 polymer ?
#
loop_
_entity_poly.entity_id
_entity_poly.type
_entity_poly.pdbx_seq_one_letter_code
_entity_poly.pdbx_strand_id
1 'polypeptide(L)'
;LRIEGSGHGFTSSSIRFNVPEGEWLDLHELWPGGSRILVDIPLDGDDEQSAGAAFYIERGGSPRISSVEFSNFCIDGLHFGPDGSERHPENTYVNGKTGIYVATANDSFRINGMGFVYLEHALTIHNADALSVHDNFIAESGNCIELRGWGQASKITDNLIGAGFRGHSIYAENHGGLLVTANNIFPRGADSVRLEGVTRSSVTNNRMHSFYPGMVVLAANSSENLVASNHFLRDLEPWTPFLGVDNGLDDVDGLLCVSGSNNSIIGNHFSEIIDSQTIRPAGATPVIIRLIDGHANYVATNHVVAMDVHAKSSGSAFAAQVDALLTTEASDGLAVTAVKVDSESTRNTILDSGSDAQVVADRAVNAVRATPAVGSSLL
;
A
#
# COMPACT_ATOMS: atom_id res chain seq x y z
N LEU A 1 -9.40 10.72 26.27
CA LEU A 1 -9.87 9.34 26.55
C LEU A 1 -8.78 8.40 26.07
N ARG A 2 -8.39 7.41 26.88
CA ARG A 2 -7.47 6.36 26.45
C ARG A 2 -8.19 5.03 26.58
N ILE A 3 -8.23 4.26 25.50
CA ILE A 3 -8.73 2.88 25.47
C ILE A 3 -7.53 2.00 25.21
N GLU A 4 -7.22 1.12 26.15
CA GLU A 4 -6.03 0.28 26.08
C GLU A 4 -6.33 -1.18 26.43
N GLY A 5 -5.47 -2.06 25.92
CA GLY A 5 -5.47 -3.47 26.26
C GLY A 5 -4.06 -4.01 26.48
N SER A 6 -3.95 -5.34 26.44
CA SER A 6 -2.75 -6.08 26.79
C SER A 6 -2.24 -6.98 25.66
N GLY A 7 -2.61 -6.70 24.41
CA GLY A 7 -2.05 -7.38 23.24
C GLY A 7 -2.86 -7.17 21.97
N HIS A 8 -2.14 -6.97 20.86
CA HIS A 8 -2.71 -6.81 19.51
C HIS A 8 -3.36 -8.09 18.95
N GLY A 9 -2.96 -9.27 19.44
CA GLY A 9 -3.74 -10.50 19.27
C GLY A 9 -3.90 -11.05 17.85
N PHE A 10 -3.07 -10.62 16.90
CA PHE A 10 -3.20 -11.03 15.49
C PHE A 10 -2.89 -12.52 15.31
N THR A 11 -3.73 -13.19 14.54
CA THR A 11 -3.44 -14.46 13.87
C THR A 11 -4.07 -14.39 12.47
N SER A 12 -3.53 -15.13 11.51
CA SER A 12 -4.02 -15.07 10.13
C SER A 12 -5.34 -15.82 9.99
N SER A 13 -6.43 -15.06 10.00
CA SER A 13 -7.76 -15.61 9.74
C SER A 13 -7.90 -16.00 8.27
N SER A 14 -7.24 -15.28 7.36
CA SER A 14 -7.18 -15.61 5.93
C SER A 14 -6.60 -17.00 5.69
N ILE A 15 -5.47 -17.35 6.31
CA ILE A 15 -4.90 -18.69 6.19
C ILE A 15 -5.90 -19.72 6.71
N ARG A 16 -6.41 -19.56 7.94
CA ARG A 16 -7.33 -20.53 8.53
C ARG A 16 -8.59 -20.74 7.68
N PHE A 17 -9.21 -19.67 7.18
CA PHE A 17 -10.42 -19.79 6.34
C PHE A 17 -10.18 -20.48 5.00
N ASN A 18 -8.92 -20.62 4.56
CA ASN A 18 -8.54 -21.38 3.37
C ASN A 18 -7.91 -22.76 3.71
N VAL A 19 -7.80 -23.13 4.99
CA VAL A 19 -7.54 -24.51 5.44
C VAL A 19 -8.85 -25.30 5.33
N PRO A 20 -8.85 -26.55 4.83
CA PRO A 20 -10.05 -27.38 4.78
C PRO A 20 -10.73 -27.50 6.16
N GLU A 21 -12.04 -27.27 6.20
CA GLU A 21 -12.81 -27.22 7.47
C GLU A 21 -12.66 -28.48 8.33
N GLY A 22 -12.50 -29.65 7.68
CA GLY A 22 -12.27 -30.93 8.38
C GLY A 22 -10.97 -30.99 9.19
N GLU A 23 -10.01 -30.10 8.94
CA GLU A 23 -8.73 -30.01 9.64
C GLU A 23 -8.76 -28.98 10.79
N TRP A 24 -9.83 -28.18 10.91
CA TRP A 24 -9.88 -27.08 11.90
C TRP A 24 -9.82 -27.57 13.36
N LEU A 25 -10.33 -28.77 13.64
CA LEU A 25 -10.30 -29.35 14.99
C LEU A 25 -8.87 -29.66 15.46
N ASP A 26 -7.94 -29.82 14.54
CA ASP A 26 -6.54 -30.12 14.83
C ASP A 26 -5.65 -28.86 14.91
N LEU A 27 -6.21 -27.68 14.60
CA LEU A 27 -5.53 -26.39 14.79
C LEU A 27 -5.49 -26.03 16.28
N HIS A 28 -4.32 -25.54 16.76
CA HIS A 28 -4.15 -25.14 18.16
C HIS A 28 -5.11 -24.03 18.60
N GLU A 29 -5.39 -23.10 17.69
CA GLU A 29 -6.37 -22.04 17.83
C GLU A 29 -6.97 -21.68 16.47
N LEU A 30 -8.15 -21.06 16.50
CA LEU A 30 -8.86 -20.66 15.29
C LEU A 30 -8.98 -19.15 15.15
N TRP A 31 -8.87 -18.39 16.23
CA TRP A 31 -9.31 -16.99 16.21
C TRP A 31 -8.22 -16.06 16.72
N PRO A 32 -8.24 -14.79 16.28
CA PRO A 32 -7.49 -13.74 16.93
C PRO A 32 -7.77 -13.70 18.44
N GLY A 33 -6.78 -13.19 19.19
CA GLY A 33 -6.76 -13.17 20.64
C GLY A 33 -6.39 -11.81 21.21
N GLY A 34 -5.62 -11.80 22.31
CA GLY A 34 -5.27 -10.56 23.01
C GLY A 34 -6.47 -9.88 23.66
N SER A 35 -6.48 -8.55 23.70
CA SER A 35 -7.64 -7.79 24.16
C SER A 35 -8.60 -7.57 22.99
N ARG A 36 -9.36 -8.61 22.64
CA ARG A 36 -10.14 -8.68 21.40
C ARG A 36 -11.54 -8.09 21.52
N ILE A 37 -11.85 -7.19 20.60
CA ILE A 37 -13.18 -6.66 20.36
C ILE A 37 -13.72 -7.29 19.08
N LEU A 38 -14.82 -8.01 19.23
CA LEU A 38 -15.58 -8.60 18.14
C LEU A 38 -16.54 -7.55 17.59
N VAL A 39 -16.39 -7.19 16.31
CA VAL A 39 -17.29 -6.25 15.65
C VAL A 39 -18.50 -7.00 15.11
N ASP A 40 -19.50 -7.17 15.97
CA ASP A 40 -20.78 -7.81 15.66
C ASP A 40 -21.89 -6.76 15.52
N ILE A 41 -21.69 -5.86 14.56
CA ILE A 41 -22.64 -4.80 14.20
C ILE A 41 -23.44 -5.28 12.98
N PRO A 42 -24.77 -5.36 13.04
CA PRO A 42 -25.59 -5.66 11.88
C PRO A 42 -25.58 -4.47 10.92
N LEU A 43 -25.37 -4.75 9.63
CA LEU A 43 -25.32 -3.75 8.58
C LEU A 43 -26.28 -4.12 7.45
N ASP A 44 -26.95 -3.11 6.91
CA ASP A 44 -27.73 -3.17 5.69
C ASP A 44 -26.88 -2.71 4.49
N GLY A 45 -27.24 -3.15 3.28
CA GLY A 45 -26.40 -2.96 2.08
C GLY A 45 -26.17 -1.50 1.63
N ASP A 46 -26.94 -0.55 2.16
CA ASP A 46 -26.84 0.88 1.84
C ASP A 46 -26.29 1.72 3.02
N ASP A 47 -25.84 1.07 4.10
CA ASP A 47 -25.35 1.78 5.29
C ASP A 47 -24.05 2.55 5.01
N GLU A 48 -23.95 3.75 5.58
CA GLU A 48 -22.71 4.52 5.55
C GLU A 48 -21.60 3.80 6.33
N GLN A 49 -20.35 3.95 5.88
CA GLN A 49 -19.16 3.34 6.51
C GLN A 49 -19.13 3.51 8.04
N SER A 50 -19.52 4.69 8.54
CA SER A 50 -19.52 5.01 9.97
C SER A 50 -20.49 4.17 10.79
N ALA A 51 -21.58 3.65 10.20
CA ALA A 51 -22.54 2.79 10.89
C ALA A 51 -21.91 1.46 11.33
N GLY A 52 -20.93 0.97 10.57
CA GLY A 52 -20.17 -0.24 10.88
C GLY A 52 -18.98 -0.05 11.81
N ALA A 53 -18.78 1.17 12.36
CA ALA A 53 -17.61 1.47 13.18
C ALA A 53 -17.74 0.94 14.62
N ALA A 54 -16.79 0.10 15.04
CA ALA A 54 -16.72 -0.36 16.43
C ALA A 54 -16.45 0.79 17.40
N PHE A 55 -15.62 1.75 16.98
CA PHE A 55 -15.42 3.02 17.67
C PHE A 55 -15.71 4.17 16.74
N TYR A 56 -16.76 4.91 17.04
CA TYR A 56 -17.13 6.15 16.35
C TYR A 56 -16.78 7.37 17.21
N ILE A 57 -15.94 8.26 16.68
CA ILE A 57 -15.48 9.46 17.38
C ILE A 57 -15.98 10.69 16.64
N GLU A 58 -16.91 11.40 17.26
CA GLU A 58 -17.46 12.64 16.72
C GLU A 58 -17.66 13.66 17.84
N ARG A 59 -17.23 14.90 17.62
CA ARG A 59 -17.62 16.04 18.45
C ARG A 59 -17.60 17.33 17.65
N GLY A 60 -18.77 17.92 17.42
CA GLY A 60 -18.89 19.27 16.89
C GLY A 60 -18.46 20.36 17.87
N GLY A 61 -18.32 21.60 17.37
CA GLY A 61 -18.03 22.78 18.19
C GLY A 61 -16.54 22.99 18.47
N SER A 62 -16.24 23.74 19.54
CA SER A 62 -14.86 24.10 19.94
C SER A 62 -14.58 23.75 21.41
N PRO A 63 -13.34 23.35 21.74
CA PRO A 63 -12.23 23.07 20.82
C PRO A 63 -12.44 21.79 19.99
N ARG A 64 -11.56 21.50 19.02
CA ARG A 64 -11.46 20.18 18.39
C ARG A 64 -11.31 19.09 19.47
N ILE A 65 -11.77 17.88 19.19
CA ILE A 65 -11.48 16.76 20.09
C ILE A 65 -9.98 16.47 20.04
N SER A 66 -9.36 16.25 21.21
CA SER A 66 -7.90 16.17 21.30
C SER A 66 -7.43 14.99 22.12
N SER A 67 -6.27 14.44 21.75
CA SER A 67 -5.51 13.46 22.53
C SER A 67 -6.32 12.23 22.96
N VAL A 68 -7.18 11.73 22.06
CA VAL A 68 -7.73 10.39 22.20
C VAL A 68 -6.63 9.39 21.84
N GLU A 69 -6.50 8.35 22.66
CA GLU A 69 -5.49 7.32 22.49
C GLU A 69 -6.15 5.93 22.42
N PHE A 70 -5.77 5.16 21.42
CA PHE A 70 -6.09 3.74 21.28
C PHE A 70 -4.80 2.94 21.35
N SER A 71 -4.72 1.94 22.23
CA SER A 71 -3.45 1.30 22.51
C SER A 71 -3.50 -0.20 22.81
N ASN A 72 -2.72 -1.00 22.08
CA ASN A 72 -2.38 -2.38 22.45
C ASN A 72 -3.58 -3.32 22.64
N PHE A 73 -4.59 -3.21 21.80
CA PHE A 73 -5.73 -4.14 21.77
C PHE A 73 -6.10 -4.54 20.35
N CYS A 74 -6.97 -5.54 20.22
CA CYS A 74 -7.36 -6.15 18.94
C CYS A 74 -8.78 -5.76 18.56
N ILE A 75 -9.01 -5.38 17.30
CA ILE A 75 -10.34 -5.20 16.71
C ILE A 75 -10.47 -6.17 15.53
N ASP A 76 -11.50 -7.00 15.58
CA ASP A 76 -11.70 -8.11 14.66
C ASP A 76 -13.10 -8.05 14.03
N GLY A 77 -13.17 -8.06 12.70
CA GLY A 77 -14.43 -8.11 11.95
C GLY A 77 -15.03 -9.51 11.76
N LEU A 78 -14.33 -10.56 12.25
CA LEU A 78 -14.65 -12.00 12.25
C LEU A 78 -14.68 -12.66 10.87
N HIS A 79 -15.54 -12.16 9.99
CA HIS A 79 -15.87 -12.78 8.71
C HIS A 79 -15.99 -11.71 7.63
N PHE A 80 -15.53 -12.05 6.43
CA PHE A 80 -15.96 -11.33 5.23
C PHE A 80 -17.22 -12.00 4.65
N GLY A 81 -17.98 -11.23 3.88
CA GLY A 81 -19.23 -11.62 3.25
C GLY A 81 -19.09 -11.76 1.72
N PRO A 82 -20.12 -12.30 1.06
CA PRO A 82 -20.16 -12.36 -0.40
C PRO A 82 -20.23 -10.96 -1.00
N ASP A 83 -19.50 -10.72 -2.10
CA ASP A 83 -19.47 -9.44 -2.83
C ASP A 83 -20.08 -9.55 -4.25
N GLY A 84 -20.76 -10.66 -4.55
CA GLY A 84 -21.30 -10.96 -5.87
C GLY A 84 -20.27 -11.57 -6.85
N SER A 85 -19.00 -11.71 -6.47
CA SER A 85 -18.03 -12.49 -7.24
C SER A 85 -18.13 -14.00 -6.93
N GLU A 86 -17.49 -14.83 -7.75
CA GLU A 86 -17.38 -16.28 -7.51
C GLU A 86 -16.34 -16.65 -6.43
N ARG A 87 -15.75 -15.65 -5.75
CA ARG A 87 -14.75 -15.88 -4.71
C ARG A 87 -15.37 -16.50 -3.46
N HIS A 88 -14.55 -17.24 -2.73
CA HIS A 88 -14.89 -17.63 -1.36
C HIS A 88 -15.21 -16.36 -0.53
N PRO A 89 -16.32 -16.30 0.23
CA PRO A 89 -16.72 -15.10 0.99
C PRO A 89 -15.60 -14.52 1.86
N GLU A 90 -14.81 -15.39 2.50
CA GLU A 90 -13.69 -14.99 3.36
C GLU A 90 -12.49 -14.37 2.60
N ASN A 91 -12.52 -14.34 1.27
CA ASN A 91 -11.47 -13.77 0.43
C ASN A 91 -11.93 -12.49 -0.30
N THR A 92 -13.13 -11.99 -0.02
CA THR A 92 -13.69 -10.80 -0.70
C THR A 92 -13.17 -9.49 -0.12
N TYR A 93 -12.77 -9.48 1.15
CA TYR A 93 -12.46 -8.29 1.93
C TYR A 93 -13.65 -7.34 2.19
N VAL A 94 -14.88 -7.82 2.04
CA VAL A 94 -16.11 -7.01 2.17
C VAL A 94 -16.92 -7.45 3.39
N ASN A 95 -17.26 -6.54 4.29
CA ASN A 95 -18.23 -6.76 5.38
C ASN A 95 -18.86 -5.49 5.95
N GLY A 96 -18.56 -4.31 5.41
CA GLY A 96 -19.03 -3.00 5.85
C GLY A 96 -18.49 -2.53 7.20
N LYS A 97 -17.66 -3.34 7.88
CA LYS A 97 -17.22 -3.05 9.25
C LYS A 97 -16.01 -2.13 9.26
N THR A 98 -16.04 -1.16 10.16
CA THR A 98 -14.92 -0.27 10.45
C THR A 98 -14.39 -0.51 11.85
N GLY A 99 -13.06 -0.54 12.03
CA GLY A 99 -12.47 -0.65 13.36
C GLY A 99 -12.63 0.65 14.15
N ILE A 100 -11.93 1.69 13.71
CA ILE A 100 -12.01 3.04 14.30
C ILE A 100 -12.35 4.05 13.21
N TYR A 101 -13.41 4.82 13.44
CA TYR A 101 -13.86 5.90 12.57
C TYR A 101 -13.88 7.22 13.32
N VAL A 102 -13.04 8.17 12.90
CA VAL A 102 -13.01 9.54 13.47
C VAL A 102 -13.63 10.49 12.45
N ALA A 103 -14.85 10.96 12.74
CA ALA A 103 -15.67 11.72 11.79
C ALA A 103 -15.30 13.20 11.71
N THR A 104 -14.78 13.77 12.81
CA THR A 104 -14.59 15.23 12.96
C THR A 104 -13.14 15.62 13.17
N ALA A 105 -12.85 16.90 12.92
CA ALA A 105 -11.56 17.52 13.17
C ALA A 105 -11.00 17.20 14.56
N ASN A 106 -9.77 16.68 14.55
CA ASN A 106 -9.10 16.16 15.73
C ASN A 106 -7.66 16.65 15.82
N ASP A 107 -7.08 16.57 17.01
CA ASP A 107 -5.74 17.08 17.31
C ASP A 107 -4.99 16.14 18.23
N SER A 108 -3.73 15.79 17.90
CA SER A 108 -2.84 15.01 18.75
C SER A 108 -3.36 13.60 19.10
N PHE A 109 -4.15 12.98 18.21
CA PHE A 109 -4.61 11.60 18.38
C PHE A 109 -3.45 10.60 18.28
N ARG A 110 -3.60 9.45 18.95
CA ARG A 110 -2.60 8.37 18.92
C ARG A 110 -3.24 7.00 18.75
N ILE A 111 -2.77 6.25 17.77
CA ILE A 111 -3.16 4.86 17.52
C ILE A 111 -1.87 4.03 17.58
N ASN A 112 -1.68 3.29 18.67
CA ASN A 112 -0.39 2.68 18.98
C ASN A 112 -0.47 1.19 19.37
N GLY A 113 0.36 0.32 18.81
CA GLY A 113 0.43 -1.09 19.26
C GLY A 113 -0.82 -1.91 18.92
N MET A 114 -1.71 -1.41 18.07
CA MET A 114 -3.02 -2.02 17.82
C MET A 114 -2.92 -3.24 16.90
N GLY A 115 -3.90 -4.14 17.02
CA GLY A 115 -4.15 -5.20 16.05
C GLY A 115 -5.49 -4.99 15.36
N PHE A 116 -5.49 -4.98 14.03
CA PHE A 116 -6.71 -4.96 13.22
C PHE A 116 -6.71 -6.13 12.26
N VAL A 117 -7.84 -6.81 12.15
CA VAL A 117 -7.97 -8.03 11.34
C VAL A 117 -9.41 -8.19 10.84
N TYR A 118 -9.57 -8.61 9.59
CA TYR A 118 -10.85 -8.98 8.99
C TYR A 118 -11.92 -7.88 8.98
N LEU A 119 -11.50 -6.62 8.88
CA LEU A 119 -12.37 -5.45 8.75
C LEU A 119 -12.36 -4.96 7.29
N GLU A 120 -13.46 -4.46 6.77
CA GLU A 120 -13.43 -3.78 5.47
C GLU A 120 -12.63 -2.46 5.55
N HIS A 121 -12.71 -1.76 6.69
CA HIS A 121 -11.88 -0.59 6.99
C HIS A 121 -11.28 -0.69 8.40
N ALA A 122 -9.97 -0.75 8.55
CA ALA A 122 -9.37 -0.83 9.88
C ALA A 122 -9.41 0.53 10.60
N LEU A 123 -8.85 1.58 9.97
CA LEU A 123 -8.71 2.91 10.56
C LEU A 123 -9.02 4.01 9.54
N THR A 124 -10.09 4.76 9.79
CA THR A 124 -10.49 5.91 8.97
C THR A 124 -10.56 7.15 9.84
N ILE A 125 -9.76 8.17 9.53
CA ILE A 125 -9.67 9.41 10.30
C ILE A 125 -9.84 10.61 9.39
N HIS A 126 -10.88 11.40 9.64
CA HIS A 126 -11.12 12.66 8.95
C HIS A 126 -10.44 13.83 9.66
N ASN A 127 -9.96 14.81 8.90
CA ASN A 127 -9.59 16.15 9.42
C ASN A 127 -8.52 16.14 10.54
N ALA A 128 -7.46 15.36 10.35
CA ALA A 128 -6.44 15.08 11.36
C ALA A 128 -5.34 16.15 11.45
N ASP A 129 -5.06 16.61 12.67
CA ASP A 129 -3.94 17.51 13.00
C ASP A 129 -3.01 16.84 14.00
N ALA A 130 -1.70 16.83 13.73
CA ALA A 130 -0.68 16.26 14.62
C ALA A 130 -0.96 14.81 15.08
N LEU A 131 -1.61 14.01 14.23
CA LEU A 131 -1.93 12.60 14.49
C LEU A 131 -0.65 11.74 14.50
N SER A 132 -0.63 10.69 15.31
CA SER A 132 0.37 9.62 15.24
C SER A 132 -0.27 8.25 15.14
N VAL A 133 -0.09 7.57 14.01
CA VAL A 133 -0.38 6.13 13.84
C VAL A 133 0.95 5.38 13.87
N HIS A 134 1.22 4.67 14.96
CA HIS A 134 2.56 4.15 15.24
C HIS A 134 2.59 2.71 15.75
N ASP A 135 3.49 1.87 15.23
CA ASP A 135 3.74 0.53 15.78
C ASP A 135 2.49 -0.36 15.83
N ASN A 136 1.64 -0.29 14.80
CA ASN A 136 0.43 -1.12 14.70
C ASN A 136 0.64 -2.30 13.75
N PHE A 137 -0.10 -3.38 13.99
CA PHE A 137 -0.27 -4.49 13.05
C PHE A 137 -1.67 -4.40 12.43
N ILE A 138 -1.75 -3.95 11.17
CA ILE A 138 -3.01 -3.68 10.47
C ILE A 138 -3.05 -4.55 9.21
N ALA A 139 -3.60 -5.75 9.29
CA ALA A 139 -3.52 -6.72 8.20
C ALA A 139 -4.84 -7.44 7.96
N GLU A 140 -4.96 -8.07 6.79
CA GLU A 140 -6.16 -8.81 6.37
C GLU A 140 -7.42 -7.95 6.51
N SER A 141 -7.29 -6.67 6.20
CA SER A 141 -8.39 -5.70 6.16
C SER A 141 -8.53 -5.20 4.74
N GLY A 142 -9.74 -4.83 4.30
CA GLY A 142 -9.97 -4.30 2.96
C GLY A 142 -9.13 -3.05 2.72
N ASN A 143 -9.29 -2.10 3.63
CA ASN A 143 -8.52 -0.87 3.74
C ASN A 143 -7.87 -0.80 5.12
N CYS A 144 -6.61 -0.40 5.19
CA CYS A 144 -5.86 -0.35 6.44
C CYS A 144 -5.91 1.05 7.09
N ILE A 145 -5.19 2.04 6.54
CA ILE A 145 -5.17 3.40 7.07
C ILE A 145 -5.71 4.38 6.02
N GLU A 146 -6.73 5.15 6.38
CA GLU A 146 -7.33 6.16 5.50
C GLU A 146 -7.42 7.50 6.22
N LEU A 147 -6.62 8.48 5.78
CA LEU A 147 -6.68 9.86 6.26
C LEU A 147 -7.50 10.70 5.28
N ARG A 148 -8.72 11.04 5.68
CA ARG A 148 -9.75 11.61 4.79
C ARG A 148 -10.06 13.08 5.06
N GLY A 149 -10.67 13.74 4.09
CA GLY A 149 -11.01 15.16 4.11
C GLY A 149 -9.78 16.05 3.89
N TRP A 150 -9.00 16.27 4.94
CA TRP A 150 -7.75 17.05 4.93
C TRP A 150 -6.97 16.82 6.23
N GLY A 151 -5.72 17.27 6.30
CA GLY A 151 -5.00 17.24 7.56
C GLY A 151 -3.60 17.82 7.48
N GLN A 152 -2.90 17.85 8.62
CA GLN A 152 -1.55 18.41 8.67
C GLN A 152 -0.68 17.84 9.78
N ALA A 153 0.64 17.93 9.59
CA ALA A 153 1.66 17.59 10.58
C ALA A 153 1.52 16.18 11.18
N SER A 154 0.97 15.26 10.39
CA SER A 154 0.63 13.91 10.84
C SER A 154 1.73 12.89 10.55
N LYS A 155 1.66 11.85 11.36
CA LYS A 155 2.48 10.66 11.54
C LYS A 155 2.00 9.28 11.09
N ILE A 156 2.65 8.56 10.18
CA ILE A 156 2.42 7.12 10.01
C ILE A 156 3.76 6.37 10.05
N THR A 157 4.09 5.76 11.20
CA THR A 157 5.44 5.22 11.44
C THR A 157 5.49 3.83 12.06
N ASP A 158 6.43 2.99 11.62
CA ASP A 158 6.71 1.67 12.22
C ASP A 158 5.55 0.66 12.19
N ASN A 159 4.63 0.78 11.23
CA ASN A 159 3.50 -0.14 11.13
C ASN A 159 3.80 -1.35 10.24
N LEU A 160 3.18 -2.49 10.55
CA LEU A 160 3.08 -3.67 9.70
C LEU A 160 1.69 -3.66 9.04
N ILE A 161 1.65 -3.57 7.70
CA ILE A 161 0.40 -3.27 6.98
C ILE A 161 0.19 -4.24 5.81
N GLY A 162 -1.00 -4.83 5.71
CA GLY A 162 -1.40 -5.66 4.57
C GLY A 162 -2.90 -5.58 4.26
N ALA A 163 -3.26 -4.85 3.20
CA ALA A 163 -4.64 -4.59 2.80
C ALA A 163 -5.20 -5.63 1.79
N GLY A 164 -6.42 -5.39 1.31
CA GLY A 164 -7.08 -6.16 0.25
C GLY A 164 -6.94 -5.56 -1.14
N PHE A 165 -7.13 -6.36 -2.19
CA PHE A 165 -6.82 -6.02 -3.59
C PHE A 165 -7.67 -4.89 -4.20
N ARG A 166 -8.74 -4.45 -3.52
CA ARG A 166 -9.55 -3.28 -3.91
C ARG A 166 -9.35 -2.06 -3.00
N GLY A 167 -8.57 -2.18 -1.94
CA GLY A 167 -8.46 -1.15 -0.91
C GLY A 167 -7.03 -0.67 -0.69
N HIS A 168 -6.90 0.33 0.17
CA HIS A 168 -5.65 1.03 0.41
C HIS A 168 -4.89 0.47 1.60
N SER A 169 -3.57 0.32 1.46
CA SER A 169 -2.70 0.07 2.62
C SER A 169 -2.52 1.36 3.44
N ILE A 170 -2.11 2.44 2.77
CA ILE A 170 -2.07 3.79 3.35
C ILE A 170 -2.66 4.76 2.33
N TYR A 171 -3.76 5.42 2.70
CA TYR A 171 -4.38 6.48 1.93
C TYR A 171 -4.35 7.80 2.69
N ALA A 172 -4.09 8.91 1.97
CA ALA A 172 -4.32 10.25 2.48
C ALA A 172 -4.80 11.20 1.38
N GLU A 173 -5.76 12.07 1.71
CA GLU A 173 -6.18 13.16 0.83
C GLU A 173 -6.03 14.54 1.47
N ASN A 174 -5.58 15.53 0.70
CA ASN A 174 -5.43 16.93 1.11
C ASN A 174 -4.62 17.13 2.40
N HIS A 175 -3.55 16.35 2.57
CA HIS A 175 -2.64 16.47 3.70
C HIS A 175 -1.44 17.38 3.41
N GLY A 176 -1.01 18.15 4.42
CA GLY A 176 0.22 18.95 4.39
C GLY A 176 1.22 18.50 5.45
N GLY A 177 2.49 18.27 5.10
CA GLY A 177 3.50 17.89 6.09
C GLY A 177 3.25 16.52 6.75
N LEU A 178 2.68 15.57 5.99
CA LEU A 178 2.53 14.19 6.42
C LEU A 178 3.89 13.48 6.34
N LEU A 179 4.23 12.67 7.35
CA LEU A 179 5.41 11.81 7.37
C LEU A 179 4.98 10.34 7.42
N VAL A 180 5.32 9.59 6.36
CA VAL A 180 5.13 8.14 6.23
C VAL A 180 6.50 7.47 6.16
N THR A 181 6.94 6.83 7.25
CA THR A 181 8.29 6.25 7.32
C THR A 181 8.39 5.00 8.17
N ALA A 182 9.37 4.14 7.89
CA ALA A 182 9.66 2.93 8.65
C ALA A 182 8.52 1.90 8.66
N ASN A 183 7.54 2.00 7.76
CA ASN A 183 6.50 1.01 7.63
C ASN A 183 6.99 -0.18 6.79
N ASN A 184 6.55 -1.38 7.15
CA ASN A 184 6.67 -2.56 6.29
C ASN A 184 5.28 -2.91 5.77
N ILE A 185 5.07 -2.58 4.50
CA ILE A 185 3.81 -2.74 3.80
C ILE A 185 3.96 -3.96 2.91
N PHE A 186 3.12 -4.96 3.13
CA PHE A 186 3.09 -6.22 2.40
C PHE A 186 1.74 -6.40 1.69
N PRO A 187 1.64 -7.37 0.77
CA PRO A 187 0.43 -7.56 -0.01
C PRO A 187 -0.83 -7.82 0.84
N ARG A 188 -2.02 -7.58 0.29
CA ARG A 188 -2.32 -7.41 -1.14
C ARG A 188 -3.16 -6.17 -1.43
N GLY A 189 -2.84 -5.03 -0.79
CA GLY A 189 -3.47 -3.75 -1.08
C GLY A 189 -3.45 -3.42 -2.57
N ALA A 190 -4.49 -2.71 -3.06
CA ALA A 190 -4.48 -2.15 -4.41
C ALA A 190 -3.28 -1.21 -4.63
N ASP A 191 -2.87 -0.54 -3.56
CA ASP A 191 -1.67 0.29 -3.45
C ASP A 191 -1.02 0.11 -2.07
N SER A 192 0.28 0.42 -1.99
CA SER A 192 1.01 0.53 -0.73
C SER A 192 0.84 1.92 -0.10
N VAL A 193 0.93 2.98 -0.92
CA VAL A 193 0.66 4.36 -0.48
C VAL A 193 -0.04 5.13 -1.60
N ARG A 194 -1.24 5.66 -1.34
CA ARG A 194 -1.96 6.54 -2.25
C ARG A 194 -2.18 7.91 -1.62
N LEU A 195 -1.76 8.94 -2.34
CA LEU A 195 -1.83 10.33 -1.92
C LEU A 195 -2.62 11.13 -2.96
N GLU A 196 -3.68 11.81 -2.54
CA GLU A 196 -4.52 12.64 -3.41
C GLU A 196 -4.52 14.10 -2.93
N GLY A 197 -4.00 15.04 -3.73
CA GLY A 197 -3.88 16.44 -3.32
C GLY A 197 -2.96 16.67 -2.11
N VAL A 198 -2.07 15.73 -1.82
CA VAL A 198 -1.16 15.80 -0.67
C VAL A 198 0.07 16.61 -1.05
N THR A 199 0.51 17.50 -0.16
CA THR A 199 1.62 18.41 -0.44
C THR A 199 2.65 18.44 0.68
N ARG A 200 3.91 18.78 0.32
CA ARG A 200 4.98 19.04 1.29
C ARG A 200 5.16 17.92 2.31
N SER A 201 4.95 16.70 1.86
CA SER A 201 4.93 15.49 2.69
C SER A 201 6.08 14.56 2.32
N SER A 202 6.32 13.53 3.12
CA SER A 202 7.46 12.63 2.98
C SER A 202 7.02 11.17 3.09
N VAL A 203 7.26 10.39 2.04
CA VAL A 203 7.12 8.93 2.00
C VAL A 203 8.51 8.34 1.87
N THR A 204 9.12 7.98 2.99
CA THR A 204 10.55 7.69 3.04
C THR A 204 10.90 6.49 3.89
N ASN A 205 11.92 5.73 3.53
CA ASN A 205 12.44 4.63 4.34
C ASN A 205 11.37 3.59 4.74
N ASN A 206 10.49 3.23 3.79
CA ASN A 206 9.54 2.14 3.94
C ASN A 206 9.98 0.94 3.11
N ARG A 207 9.64 -0.27 3.56
CA ARG A 207 9.69 -1.48 2.73
C ARG A 207 8.28 -1.73 2.20
N MET A 208 8.13 -1.77 0.89
CA MET A 208 6.85 -1.93 0.21
C MET A 208 6.92 -3.14 -0.70
N HIS A 209 6.01 -4.08 -0.50
CA HIS A 209 5.87 -5.27 -1.30
C HIS A 209 4.43 -5.37 -1.78
N SER A 210 4.26 -5.52 -3.09
CA SER A 210 2.97 -5.63 -3.76
C SER A 210 2.98 -6.78 -4.76
N PHE A 211 1.81 -7.37 -4.99
CA PHE A 211 1.60 -8.29 -6.11
C PHE A 211 1.17 -7.57 -7.40
N TYR A 212 0.93 -6.25 -7.32
CA TYR A 212 0.27 -5.46 -8.37
C TYR A 212 1.03 -4.15 -8.68
N PRO A 213 0.89 -3.61 -9.91
CA PRO A 213 1.31 -2.24 -10.24
C PRO A 213 0.59 -1.18 -9.39
N GLY A 214 1.03 0.07 -9.48
CA GLY A 214 0.43 1.19 -8.75
C GLY A 214 0.76 1.21 -7.25
N MET A 215 1.95 0.73 -6.86
CA MET A 215 2.34 0.62 -5.45
C MET A 215 2.33 1.96 -4.72
N VAL A 216 2.86 3.01 -5.34
CA VAL A 216 2.80 4.38 -4.81
C VAL A 216 2.19 5.31 -5.83
N VAL A 217 1.11 5.98 -5.46
CA VAL A 217 0.36 6.87 -6.34
C VAL A 217 0.29 8.26 -5.73
N LEU A 218 0.91 9.23 -6.40
CA LEU A 218 0.75 10.66 -6.13
C LEU A 218 -0.23 11.20 -7.17
N ALA A 219 -1.46 11.48 -6.78
CA ALA A 219 -2.55 11.89 -7.67
C ALA A 219 -3.15 13.23 -7.25
N ALA A 220 -4.06 13.75 -8.08
CA ALA A 220 -4.81 14.98 -7.83
C ALA A 220 -3.91 16.17 -7.47
N ASN A 221 -2.84 16.38 -8.24
CA ASN A 221 -1.85 17.44 -8.04
C ASN A 221 -1.06 17.33 -6.72
N SER A 222 -0.74 16.10 -6.30
CA SER A 222 0.14 15.88 -5.13
C SER A 222 1.55 16.40 -5.43
N SER A 223 1.97 17.45 -4.71
CA SER A 223 3.10 18.31 -5.11
C SER A 223 4.07 18.61 -3.96
N GLU A 224 5.33 18.90 -4.29
CA GLU A 224 6.40 19.19 -3.31
C GLU A 224 6.64 18.04 -2.31
N ASN A 225 6.32 16.79 -2.66
CA ASN A 225 6.51 15.63 -1.79
C ASN A 225 7.89 14.98 -2.01
N LEU A 226 8.45 14.42 -0.94
CA LEU A 226 9.65 13.59 -0.97
C LEU A 226 9.26 12.10 -0.98
N VAL A 227 9.70 11.35 -1.99
CA VAL A 227 9.62 9.89 -2.05
C VAL A 227 11.05 9.36 -2.12
N ALA A 228 11.61 8.94 -0.98
CA ALA A 228 13.04 8.63 -0.92
C ALA A 228 13.44 7.43 -0.05
N SER A 229 14.48 6.73 -0.48
CA SER A 229 15.06 5.60 0.25
C SER A 229 14.06 4.51 0.62
N ASN A 230 13.02 4.31 -0.19
CA ASN A 230 12.10 3.18 -0.03
C ASN A 230 12.62 1.97 -0.81
N HIS A 231 12.23 0.78 -0.35
CA HIS A 231 12.47 -0.47 -1.06
C HIS A 231 11.14 -0.99 -1.62
N PHE A 232 11.00 -0.99 -2.94
CA PHE A 232 9.86 -1.53 -3.66
C PHE A 232 10.18 -2.95 -4.15
N LEU A 233 9.28 -3.88 -3.87
CA LEU A 233 9.25 -5.19 -4.47
C LEU A 233 7.87 -5.40 -5.10
N ARG A 234 7.86 -5.63 -6.41
CA ARG A 234 6.69 -6.12 -7.13
C ARG A 234 7.00 -7.52 -7.65
N ASP A 235 6.23 -8.49 -7.22
CA ASP A 235 6.28 -9.88 -7.71
C ASP A 235 4.87 -10.44 -7.94
N LEU A 236 4.74 -11.75 -8.18
CA LEU A 236 3.47 -12.40 -8.43
C LEU A 236 2.95 -13.11 -7.17
N GLU A 237 1.63 -13.08 -6.95
CA GLU A 237 0.96 -13.79 -5.86
C GLU A 237 1.28 -15.30 -5.93
N PRO A 238 1.96 -15.87 -4.92
CA PRO A 238 2.32 -17.28 -4.93
C PRO A 238 1.23 -18.19 -4.33
N TRP A 239 0.21 -17.63 -3.67
CA TRP A 239 -0.77 -18.40 -2.93
C TRP A 239 -2.06 -18.66 -3.72
N THR A 240 -2.37 -19.95 -3.90
CA THR A 240 -3.44 -20.45 -4.79
C THR A 240 -4.80 -19.74 -4.65
N PRO A 241 -5.35 -19.48 -3.44
CA PRO A 241 -6.66 -18.86 -3.31
C PRO A 241 -6.76 -17.45 -3.89
N PHE A 242 -5.62 -16.78 -4.08
CA PHE A 242 -5.53 -15.43 -4.62
C PHE A 242 -4.83 -15.35 -5.99
N LEU A 243 -4.60 -16.48 -6.66
CA LEU A 243 -4.15 -16.46 -8.05
C LEU A 243 -5.21 -15.82 -8.96
N GLY A 244 -4.75 -14.98 -9.89
CA GLY A 244 -5.63 -14.24 -10.80
C GLY A 244 -6.45 -13.13 -10.13
N VAL A 245 -6.16 -12.79 -8.88
CA VAL A 245 -6.69 -11.59 -8.23
C VAL A 245 -5.73 -10.45 -8.49
N ASP A 246 -6.25 -9.32 -8.95
CA ASP A 246 -5.48 -8.10 -9.14
C ASP A 246 -6.28 -6.85 -8.78
N ASN A 247 -5.62 -5.70 -8.89
CA ASN A 247 -6.20 -4.38 -8.66
C ASN A 247 -6.75 -3.73 -9.95
N GLY A 248 -6.82 -4.47 -11.07
CA GLY A 248 -7.26 -3.98 -12.36
C GLY A 248 -6.30 -3.06 -13.10
N LEU A 249 -5.06 -2.85 -12.60
CA LEU A 249 -4.02 -2.09 -13.30
C LEU A 249 -3.13 -3.00 -14.16
N ASP A 250 -2.50 -2.39 -15.15
CA ASP A 250 -1.57 -3.01 -16.07
C ASP A 250 -0.12 -2.59 -15.76
N ASP A 251 0.87 -3.35 -16.24
CA ASP A 251 2.29 -3.13 -15.93
C ASP A 251 2.86 -1.84 -16.55
N VAL A 252 2.09 -1.17 -17.42
CA VAL A 252 2.42 0.14 -17.99
C VAL A 252 1.99 1.32 -17.11
N ASP A 253 1.23 1.07 -16.05
CA ASP A 253 0.75 2.11 -15.15
C ASP A 253 1.86 2.67 -14.27
N GLY A 254 2.87 1.87 -13.93
CA GLY A 254 3.98 2.27 -13.06
C GLY A 254 3.93 1.60 -11.70
N LEU A 255 5.08 1.36 -11.07
CA LEU A 255 5.15 1.07 -9.63
C LEU A 255 5.00 2.36 -8.81
N LEU A 256 5.58 3.45 -9.29
CA LEU A 256 5.46 4.80 -8.74
C LEU A 256 4.86 5.74 -9.79
N CYS A 257 3.65 6.24 -9.54
CA CYS A 257 2.88 7.08 -10.46
C CYS A 257 2.74 8.49 -9.91
N VAL A 258 2.96 9.51 -10.75
CA VAL A 258 2.96 10.92 -10.33
C VAL A 258 2.13 11.79 -11.25
N SER A 259 1.10 12.41 -10.68
CA SER A 259 0.30 13.52 -11.20
C SER A 259 0.42 14.68 -10.21
N GLY A 260 1.33 15.61 -10.51
CA GLY A 260 1.71 16.69 -9.62
C GLY A 260 3.09 17.28 -9.91
N SER A 261 3.45 18.34 -9.19
CA SER A 261 4.61 19.17 -9.52
C SER A 261 5.64 19.25 -8.40
N ASN A 262 6.90 19.50 -8.75
CA ASN A 262 8.00 19.74 -7.82
C ASN A 262 8.25 18.61 -6.79
N ASN A 263 7.83 17.38 -7.08
CA ASN A 263 8.12 16.24 -6.21
C ASN A 263 9.60 15.83 -6.34
N SER A 264 10.15 15.23 -5.28
CA SER A 264 11.52 14.71 -5.24
C SER A 264 11.49 13.20 -5.04
N ILE A 265 12.01 12.44 -6.01
CA ILE A 265 12.04 10.97 -6.03
C ILE A 265 13.49 10.51 -6.02
N ILE A 266 14.01 10.15 -4.84
CA ILE A 266 15.47 10.06 -4.62
C ILE A 266 15.87 8.75 -3.94
N GLY A 267 16.83 8.02 -4.51
CA GLY A 267 17.49 6.94 -3.78
C GLY A 267 16.60 5.74 -3.48
N ASN A 268 15.54 5.50 -4.26
CA ASN A 268 14.67 4.34 -4.08
C ASN A 268 15.27 3.11 -4.78
N HIS A 269 14.96 1.94 -4.25
CA HIS A 269 15.27 0.64 -4.86
C HIS A 269 13.99 0.00 -5.38
N PHE A 270 13.99 -0.46 -6.63
CA PHE A 270 12.85 -1.14 -7.24
C PHE A 270 13.29 -2.52 -7.74
N SER A 271 12.63 -3.55 -7.24
CA SER A 271 12.73 -4.92 -7.73
C SER A 271 11.44 -5.31 -8.44
N GLU A 272 11.50 -5.45 -9.76
CA GLU A 272 10.40 -5.89 -10.63
C GLU A 272 10.64 -7.36 -11.02
N ILE A 273 9.95 -8.28 -10.35
CA ILE A 273 10.24 -9.73 -10.41
C ILE A 273 8.99 -10.46 -10.90
N ILE A 274 8.79 -10.51 -12.21
CA ILE A 274 7.55 -11.00 -12.82
C ILE A 274 7.81 -11.98 -13.96
N ASP A 275 6.78 -12.71 -14.36
CA ASP A 275 6.82 -13.57 -15.54
C ASP A 275 6.50 -12.73 -16.77
N SER A 276 7.44 -12.67 -17.72
CA SER A 276 7.29 -11.89 -18.95
C SER A 276 6.05 -12.30 -19.77
N GLN A 277 5.57 -13.54 -19.62
CA GLN A 277 4.36 -14.03 -20.28
C GLN A 277 3.07 -13.50 -19.65
N THR A 278 3.14 -12.99 -18.42
CA THR A 278 2.00 -12.45 -17.67
C THR A 278 1.86 -10.94 -17.79
N ILE A 279 2.80 -10.26 -18.44
CA ILE A 279 2.79 -8.81 -18.62
C ILE A 279 1.51 -8.36 -19.33
N ARG A 280 0.87 -7.33 -18.77
CA ARG A 280 -0.29 -6.67 -19.35
C ARG A 280 -0.02 -5.19 -19.66
N PRO A 281 -0.46 -4.68 -20.83
CA PRO A 281 -0.99 -5.46 -21.96
C PRO A 281 0.09 -6.35 -22.61
N ALA A 282 -0.33 -7.42 -23.28
CA ALA A 282 0.59 -8.40 -23.85
C ALA A 282 1.64 -7.76 -24.78
N GLY A 283 2.92 -8.08 -24.55
CA GLY A 283 4.05 -7.53 -25.32
C GLY A 283 4.49 -6.12 -24.91
N ALA A 284 3.88 -5.53 -23.88
CA ALA A 284 4.34 -4.27 -23.32
C ALA A 284 5.67 -4.41 -22.57
N THR A 285 6.31 -3.27 -22.35
CA THR A 285 7.45 -3.15 -21.45
C THR A 285 6.97 -2.52 -20.14
N PRO A 286 7.10 -3.20 -18.99
CA PRO A 286 6.69 -2.66 -17.70
C PRO A 286 7.35 -1.32 -17.41
N VAL A 287 6.61 -0.43 -16.75
CA VAL A 287 7.07 0.91 -16.35
C VAL A 287 7.29 0.91 -14.84
N ILE A 288 8.42 1.47 -14.39
CA ILE A 288 8.74 1.54 -12.95
C ILE A 288 8.29 2.88 -12.37
N ILE A 289 8.81 3.99 -12.88
CA ILE A 289 8.41 5.35 -12.48
C ILE A 289 7.69 6.00 -13.65
N ARG A 290 6.45 6.46 -13.44
CA ARG A 290 5.65 7.16 -14.44
C ARG A 290 5.28 8.57 -13.98
N LEU A 291 5.74 9.58 -14.72
CA LEU A 291 5.33 10.96 -14.56
C LEU A 291 4.19 11.24 -15.56
N ILE A 292 2.96 11.29 -15.07
CA ILE A 292 1.73 11.37 -15.87
C ILE A 292 1.44 12.81 -16.27
N ASP A 293 1.47 13.73 -15.30
CA ASP A 293 1.29 15.17 -15.54
C ASP A 293 2.13 16.01 -14.57
N GLY A 294 2.00 17.34 -14.65
CA GLY A 294 2.67 18.29 -13.77
C GLY A 294 4.04 18.73 -14.30
N HIS A 295 4.86 19.31 -13.44
CA HIS A 295 6.16 19.81 -13.88
C HIS A 295 7.22 19.85 -12.79
N ALA A 296 8.48 19.94 -13.23
CA ALA A 296 9.63 20.15 -12.35
C ALA A 296 9.80 19.08 -11.27
N ASN A 297 9.34 17.85 -11.52
CA ASN A 297 9.67 16.72 -10.67
C ASN A 297 11.16 16.38 -10.82
N TYR A 298 11.81 16.07 -9.70
CA TYR A 298 13.23 15.73 -9.62
C TYR A 298 13.37 14.24 -9.28
N VAL A 299 13.82 13.44 -10.24
CA VAL A 299 14.01 11.99 -10.12
C VAL A 299 15.51 11.71 -10.16
N ALA A 300 16.09 11.23 -9.05
CA ALA A 300 17.54 11.06 -8.96
C ALA A 300 17.98 9.78 -8.23
N THR A 301 18.99 9.11 -8.80
CA THR A 301 19.73 8.03 -8.12
C THR A 301 18.82 6.88 -7.67
N ASN A 302 17.89 6.47 -8.53
CA ASN A 302 17.02 5.32 -8.28
C ASN A 302 17.60 4.07 -8.94
N HIS A 303 17.63 2.95 -8.20
CA HIS A 303 18.16 1.69 -8.71
C HIS A 303 17.00 0.77 -9.09
N VAL A 304 16.96 0.35 -10.36
CA VAL A 304 15.96 -0.58 -10.90
C VAL A 304 16.64 -1.91 -11.19
N VAL A 305 16.10 -2.98 -10.61
CA VAL A 305 16.44 -4.37 -10.87
C VAL A 305 15.19 -5.06 -11.41
N ALA A 306 15.28 -5.66 -12.59
CA ALA A 306 14.15 -6.33 -13.22
C ALA A 306 14.55 -7.72 -13.68
N MET A 307 13.76 -8.72 -13.32
CA MET A 307 14.05 -10.14 -13.54
C MET A 307 12.83 -10.85 -14.13
N ASP A 308 13.08 -11.72 -15.11
CA ASP A 308 12.06 -12.61 -15.64
C ASP A 308 12.06 -13.93 -14.87
N VAL A 309 10.96 -14.22 -14.18
CA VAL A 309 10.78 -15.43 -13.37
C VAL A 309 9.50 -16.14 -13.75
N HIS A 310 9.51 -17.48 -13.73
CA HIS A 310 8.29 -18.24 -13.94
C HIS A 310 7.41 -18.26 -12.69
N ALA A 311 6.12 -17.94 -12.87
CA ALA A 311 5.14 -18.00 -11.79
C ALA A 311 5.05 -19.43 -11.21
N LYS A 312 5.26 -19.57 -9.91
CA LYS A 312 5.05 -20.82 -9.16
C LYS A 312 3.98 -20.59 -8.10
N SER A 313 2.98 -21.46 -8.08
CA SER A 313 1.94 -21.47 -7.06
C SER A 313 2.10 -22.62 -6.08
N SER A 314 1.71 -22.40 -4.83
CA SER A 314 1.65 -23.46 -3.82
C SER A 314 0.43 -23.29 -2.90
N GLY A 315 -0.06 -24.42 -2.39
CA GLY A 315 -1.17 -24.44 -1.42
C GLY A 315 -0.77 -24.01 -0.01
N SER A 316 0.53 -24.06 0.33
CA SER A 316 1.04 -23.61 1.63
C SER A 316 1.33 -22.11 1.59
N ALA A 317 0.54 -21.30 2.29
CA ALA A 317 0.62 -19.84 2.24
C ALA A 317 2.02 -19.30 2.60
N PHE A 318 2.48 -19.52 3.84
CA PHE A 318 3.74 -18.93 4.32
C PHE A 318 4.98 -19.50 3.63
N ALA A 319 5.01 -20.82 3.38
CA ALA A 319 6.17 -21.43 2.72
C ALA A 319 6.34 -20.90 1.29
N ALA A 320 5.25 -20.77 0.54
CA ALA A 320 5.29 -20.21 -0.81
C ALA A 320 5.76 -18.75 -0.83
N GLN A 321 5.31 -17.95 0.14
CA GLN A 321 5.71 -16.56 0.30
C GLN A 321 7.21 -16.42 0.61
N VAL A 322 7.73 -17.24 1.54
CA VAL A 322 9.16 -17.23 1.89
C VAL A 322 10.01 -17.69 0.71
N ASP A 323 9.63 -18.80 0.07
CA ASP A 323 10.37 -19.33 -1.08
C ASP A 323 10.42 -18.32 -2.24
N ALA A 324 9.31 -17.62 -2.52
CA ALA A 324 9.25 -16.57 -3.53
C ALA A 324 10.21 -15.42 -3.21
N LEU A 325 10.22 -14.94 -1.95
CA LEU A 325 11.10 -13.84 -1.52
C LEU A 325 12.59 -14.20 -1.52
N LEU A 326 12.94 -15.47 -1.26
CA LEU A 326 14.32 -15.95 -1.23
C LEU A 326 14.86 -16.35 -2.61
N THR A 327 13.97 -16.55 -3.59
CA THR A 327 14.37 -16.93 -4.95
C THR A 327 14.98 -15.73 -5.67
N THR A 328 16.27 -15.83 -5.99
CA THR A 328 17.00 -14.86 -6.82
C THR A 328 17.49 -15.46 -8.14
N GLU A 329 17.21 -16.74 -8.36
CA GLU A 329 17.47 -17.44 -9.62
C GLU A 329 16.44 -17.01 -10.66
N ALA A 330 16.82 -16.07 -11.52
CA ALA A 330 16.04 -15.66 -12.68
C ALA A 330 16.64 -16.25 -13.96
N SER A 331 15.78 -16.58 -14.93
CA SER A 331 16.21 -17.14 -16.22
C SER A 331 17.02 -16.12 -17.01
N ASP A 332 16.60 -14.86 -17.00
CA ASP A 332 17.22 -13.75 -17.74
C ASP A 332 16.83 -12.39 -17.10
N GLY A 333 17.51 -11.31 -17.50
CA GLY A 333 17.10 -9.95 -17.16
C GLY A 333 15.84 -9.53 -17.92
N LEU A 334 14.93 -8.82 -17.25
CA LEU A 334 13.69 -8.32 -17.85
C LEU A 334 13.87 -6.88 -18.36
N ALA A 335 13.47 -6.62 -19.61
CA ALA A 335 13.46 -5.26 -20.14
C ALA A 335 12.33 -4.43 -19.51
N VAL A 336 12.67 -3.24 -19.00
CA VAL A 336 11.72 -2.33 -18.36
C VAL A 336 11.99 -0.87 -18.77
N THR A 337 10.96 -0.04 -18.69
CA THR A 337 11.09 1.42 -18.73
C THR A 337 11.26 1.92 -17.31
N ALA A 338 12.49 2.26 -16.92
CA ALA A 338 12.78 2.74 -15.57
C ALA A 338 12.07 4.07 -15.26
N VAL A 339 12.06 5.00 -16.22
CA VAL A 339 11.33 6.27 -16.09
C VAL A 339 10.59 6.57 -17.39
N LYS A 340 9.27 6.74 -17.29
CA LYS A 340 8.41 7.22 -18.38
C LYS A 340 7.87 8.59 -18.04
N VAL A 341 7.98 9.53 -18.98
CA VAL A 341 7.42 10.88 -18.86
C VAL A 341 6.38 11.06 -19.95
N ASP A 342 5.12 11.14 -19.55
CA ASP A 342 4.01 11.41 -20.45
C ASP A 342 4.05 12.89 -20.89
N SER A 343 3.42 13.22 -22.03
CA SER A 343 3.53 14.55 -22.67
C SER A 343 3.07 15.72 -21.81
N GLU A 344 2.13 15.46 -20.89
CA GLU A 344 1.59 16.47 -19.97
C GLU A 344 2.52 16.75 -18.78
N SER A 345 3.58 15.94 -18.61
CA SER A 345 4.60 16.16 -17.59
C SER A 345 5.87 16.76 -18.20
N THR A 346 6.22 17.98 -17.81
CA THR A 346 7.30 18.74 -18.47
C THR A 346 8.28 19.38 -17.49
N ARG A 347 9.45 19.78 -17.99
CA ARG A 347 10.52 20.43 -17.22
C ARG A 347 11.00 19.59 -16.04
N ASN A 348 10.85 18.27 -16.12
CA ASN A 348 11.35 17.36 -15.12
C ASN A 348 12.86 17.21 -15.24
N THR A 349 13.50 16.82 -14.14
CA THR A 349 14.93 16.50 -14.09
C THR A 349 15.09 15.04 -13.70
N ILE A 350 15.73 14.24 -14.56
CA ILE A 350 15.89 12.79 -14.39
C ILE A 350 17.38 12.45 -14.46
N LEU A 351 17.93 11.99 -13.34
CA LEU A 351 19.36 11.76 -13.16
C LEU A 351 19.61 10.35 -12.63
N ASP A 352 20.52 9.62 -13.25
CA ASP A 352 21.05 8.34 -12.75
C ASP A 352 19.94 7.36 -12.29
N SER A 353 18.82 7.33 -13.04
CA SER A 353 17.63 6.53 -12.74
C SER A 353 17.26 5.62 -13.91
N GLY A 354 18.24 5.23 -14.72
CA GLY A 354 18.09 4.40 -15.90
C GLY A 354 19.07 4.78 -17.01
N SER A 355 19.40 3.81 -17.87
CA SER A 355 20.13 4.07 -19.12
C SER A 355 19.30 4.89 -20.11
N ASP A 356 19.92 5.37 -21.20
CA ASP A 356 19.19 6.11 -22.25
C ASP A 356 18.02 5.31 -22.84
N ALA A 357 18.12 3.97 -22.91
CA ALA A 357 17.06 3.10 -23.39
C ALA A 357 15.92 2.89 -22.38
N GLN A 358 16.19 3.06 -21.08
CA GLN A 358 15.22 2.87 -20.01
C GLN A 358 14.49 4.16 -19.62
N VAL A 359 14.95 5.32 -20.12
CA VAL A 359 14.31 6.62 -19.88
C VAL A 359 13.57 7.08 -21.13
N VAL A 360 12.25 6.95 -21.11
CA VAL A 360 11.34 7.41 -22.17
C VAL A 360 10.84 8.80 -21.80
N ALA A 361 11.48 9.83 -22.35
CA ALA A 361 11.14 11.23 -22.11
C ALA A 361 11.52 12.13 -23.31
N ASP A 362 10.76 13.20 -23.54
CA ASP A 362 11.14 14.24 -24.48
C ASP A 362 12.28 15.11 -23.90
N ARG A 363 13.47 15.01 -24.50
CA ARG A 363 14.68 15.74 -24.07
C ARG A 363 14.67 17.22 -24.42
N ALA A 364 13.77 17.68 -25.29
CA ALA A 364 13.62 19.10 -25.59
C ALA A 364 13.01 19.85 -24.40
N VAL A 365 12.21 19.17 -23.59
CA VAL A 365 11.47 19.76 -22.46
C VAL A 365 11.78 19.11 -21.10
N ASN A 366 12.69 18.14 -21.04
CA ASN A 366 13.16 17.52 -19.79
C ASN A 366 14.69 17.43 -19.74
N ALA A 367 15.27 17.65 -18.57
CA ALA A 367 16.69 17.48 -18.34
C ALA A 367 16.99 16.02 -17.97
N VAL A 368 17.67 15.28 -18.85
CA VAL A 368 17.94 13.84 -18.67
C VAL A 368 19.45 13.58 -18.63
N ARG A 369 19.91 12.93 -17.57
CA ARG A 369 21.23 12.29 -17.47
C ARG A 369 21.03 10.79 -17.23
N ALA A 370 21.39 9.98 -18.22
CA ALA A 370 21.37 8.54 -18.08
C ALA A 370 22.39 8.04 -17.05
N THR A 371 22.06 6.93 -16.39
CA THR A 371 23.01 6.16 -15.57
C THR A 371 24.18 5.72 -16.47
N PRO A 372 25.44 5.97 -16.08
CA PRO A 372 26.60 5.52 -16.85
C PRO A 372 26.58 3.99 -17.07
N ALA A 373 26.72 3.57 -18.32
CA ALA A 373 26.91 2.16 -18.68
C ALA A 373 28.40 1.84 -18.86
N VAL A 374 28.78 0.57 -18.66
CA VAL A 374 30.12 0.10 -19.03
C VAL A 374 30.28 0.27 -20.54
N GLY A 375 31.38 0.87 -20.99
CA GLY A 375 31.61 1.13 -22.40
C GLY A 375 31.55 -0.15 -23.22
N SER A 376 30.78 -0.15 -24.32
CA SER A 376 30.92 -1.17 -25.35
C SER A 376 32.33 -1.03 -25.93
N SER A 377 33.21 -1.98 -25.64
CA SER A 377 34.43 -2.12 -26.43
C SER A 377 33.99 -2.46 -27.86
N LEU A 378 34.07 -1.47 -28.75
CA LEU A 378 34.21 -1.71 -30.18
C LEU A 378 35.36 -2.70 -30.37
N LEU A 379 35.01 -3.94 -30.70
CA LEU A 379 35.85 -4.89 -31.42
C LEU A 379 35.04 -5.43 -32.59
#